data_AF-A0A7C2XI08-F1
#
_entry.id   AF-A0A7C2XI08-F1
#
_cell.length_a   1.000
_cell.length_b   1.000
_cell.length_c   1.000
_cell.angle_alpha   90.00
_cell.angle_beta   90.00
_cell.angle_gamma   90.00
#
_symmetry.space_group_name_H-M   'P 1'
#
loop_
_entity.id
_entity.type
_entity.pdbx_description
1 polymer ?
#
loop_
_entity_poly.entity_id
_entity_poly.type
_entity_poly.pdbx_seq_one_letter_code
_entity_poly.pdbx_strand_id
1 'polypeptide(L)'
;MFDAEGAGLLPEADIDALVVVNSDQFYASFDSDGLLFSSSDILFYDNGSWSLYFDGSDVGLTGGAENVDAFEILTDGSVLVSTVGAASVPGASANDQDFLRCVGSFGTATSCTWSVYLEGADIGLGDFSEGVDGGDLSRGNLYLTTRGVFDTGSLAGEPEDVFVCEAFTPGTSSACSGYSAYFDGSVEGITDSLDGISLRPESLVGVLFGLSVVNSQGDALKTHVGAEMLLDAGPMKPGSPVAFSAKAVAAGNLTYTWDFGDGSAGSGAEVQHTYRDIGTYTVVLTVSNGEDSVKSVSVVQIGWQTFMPLIANRP
;
A
#
# COMPACT_ATOMS: atom_id res chain seq x y z
N MET A 1 -2.08 -5.95 18.36
CA MET A 1 -2.68 -5.25 19.51
C MET A 1 -1.65 -4.31 20.12
N PHE A 2 -1.58 -3.10 19.58
CA PHE A 2 -0.90 -1.97 20.20
C PHE A 2 -1.87 -1.37 21.22
N ASP A 3 -1.41 -1.11 22.44
CA ASP A 3 -2.21 -0.49 23.50
C ASP A 3 -1.77 0.96 23.64
N ALA A 4 -2.57 1.87 23.07
CA ALA A 4 -2.32 3.31 23.08
C ALA A 4 -2.33 3.90 24.50
N GLU A 5 -3.04 3.28 25.45
CA GLU A 5 -3.14 3.74 26.84
C GLU A 5 -1.78 3.63 27.56
N GLY A 6 -1.02 2.56 27.27
CA GLY A 6 0.33 2.34 27.81
C GLY A 6 1.38 3.33 27.29
N ALA A 7 1.06 4.06 26.22
CA ALA A 7 1.95 5.00 25.53
C ALA A 7 1.63 6.48 25.82
N GLY A 8 0.65 6.78 26.70
CA GLY A 8 0.34 8.13 27.16
C GLY A 8 -0.70 8.89 26.33
N LEU A 9 -1.47 8.22 25.49
CA LEU A 9 -2.63 8.77 24.79
C LEU A 9 -3.90 8.64 25.66
N LEU A 10 -4.93 9.46 25.37
CA LEU A 10 -6.20 9.41 26.10
C LEU A 10 -6.93 8.09 25.80
N PRO A 11 -7.79 7.58 26.72
CA PRO A 11 -8.50 6.29 26.56
C PRO A 11 -9.52 6.21 25.40
N GLU A 12 -9.63 7.26 24.59
CA GLU A 12 -10.66 7.43 23.56
C GLU A 12 -10.07 7.93 22.22
N ALA A 13 -8.74 7.99 22.08
CA ALA A 13 -8.13 8.42 20.82
C ALA A 13 -8.09 7.23 19.85
N ASP A 14 -8.94 7.27 18.82
CA ASP A 14 -8.96 6.27 17.75
C ASP A 14 -7.90 6.63 16.69
N ILE A 15 -7.29 5.62 16.08
CA ILE A 15 -6.28 5.82 15.05
C ILE A 15 -6.99 5.89 13.70
N ASP A 16 -7.01 7.08 13.10
CA ASP A 16 -7.60 7.28 11.76
C ASP A 16 -6.69 6.78 10.63
N ALA A 17 -5.37 6.81 10.84
CA ALA A 17 -4.41 6.30 9.86
C ALA A 17 -3.09 5.88 10.50
N LEU A 18 -2.41 4.91 9.88
CA LEU A 18 -1.19 4.30 10.40
C LEU A 18 -0.17 3.99 9.29
N VAL A 19 1.07 4.47 9.45
CA VAL A 19 2.21 4.08 8.61
C VAL A 19 3.28 3.42 9.49
N VAL A 20 3.55 2.14 9.26
CA VAL A 20 4.45 1.36 10.13
C VAL A 20 5.88 1.32 9.58
N VAL A 21 6.84 1.75 10.40
CA VAL A 21 8.28 1.67 10.05
C VAL A 21 8.84 0.31 10.45
N ASN A 22 8.63 -0.11 11.69
CA ASN A 22 9.04 -1.40 12.22
C ASN A 22 8.22 -1.79 13.47
N SER A 23 8.68 -2.77 14.25
CA SER A 23 7.97 -3.24 15.45
C SER A 23 7.80 -2.20 16.55
N ASP A 24 8.69 -1.21 16.60
CA ASP A 24 8.79 -0.25 17.69
C ASP A 24 8.65 1.21 17.21
N GLN A 25 8.45 1.41 15.90
CA GLN A 25 8.36 2.71 15.26
C GLN A 25 7.23 2.75 14.23
N PHE A 26 6.37 3.76 14.33
CA PHE A 26 5.28 4.00 13.40
C PHE A 26 4.77 5.45 13.50
N TYR A 27 4.04 5.89 12.49
CA TYR A 27 3.36 7.17 12.44
C TYR A 27 1.86 6.96 12.55
N ALA A 28 1.14 7.86 13.22
CA ALA A 28 -0.32 7.79 13.35
C ALA A 28 -0.98 9.17 13.35
N SER A 29 -2.18 9.27 12.78
CA SER A 29 -3.16 10.35 13.02
C SER A 29 -4.29 9.83 13.90
N PHE A 30 -5.14 10.74 14.38
CA PHE A 30 -6.19 10.42 15.35
C PHE A 30 -7.51 11.16 15.06
N ASP A 31 -8.61 10.51 15.40
CA ASP A 31 -9.99 10.99 15.19
C ASP A 31 -10.37 12.22 16.03
N SER A 32 -9.59 12.49 17.07
CA SER A 32 -9.91 13.44 18.11
C SER A 32 -8.70 14.21 18.59
N ASP A 33 -8.96 15.44 19.03
CA ASP A 33 -7.92 16.31 19.55
C ASP A 33 -7.43 15.82 20.92
N GLY A 34 -6.12 15.69 21.04
CA GLY A 34 -5.44 15.42 22.30
C GLY A 34 -5.04 16.69 23.05
N LEU A 35 -4.41 16.52 24.20
CA LEU A 35 -3.86 17.65 24.97
C LEU A 35 -2.63 18.30 24.29
N LEU A 36 -1.96 17.59 23.38
CA LEU A 36 -0.69 17.98 22.77
C LEU A 36 -0.67 17.80 21.24
N PHE A 37 -1.79 17.42 20.65
CA PHE A 37 -1.96 17.19 19.21
C PHE A 37 -3.40 17.45 18.84
N SER A 38 -3.64 17.73 17.56
CA SER A 38 -4.95 17.85 16.94
C SER A 38 -5.20 16.67 16.01
N SER A 39 -6.46 16.45 15.68
CA SER A 39 -6.90 15.49 14.64
C SER A 39 -6.38 15.83 13.22
N SER A 40 -5.75 17.00 13.04
CA SER A 40 -5.05 17.38 11.81
C SER A 40 -3.56 17.04 11.80
N ASP A 41 -3.04 16.45 12.87
CA ASP A 41 -1.61 16.17 13.05
C ASP A 41 -1.25 14.72 12.77
N ILE A 42 0.03 14.49 12.43
CA ILE A 42 0.62 13.15 12.38
C ILE A 42 1.70 13.08 13.45
N LEU A 43 1.62 12.08 14.31
CA LEU A 43 2.58 11.81 15.36
C LEU A 43 3.50 10.66 14.97
N PHE A 44 4.74 10.71 15.43
CA PHE A 44 5.70 9.62 15.34
C PHE A 44 5.91 8.99 16.71
N TYR A 45 5.66 7.69 16.79
CA TYR A 45 6.00 6.86 17.92
C TYR A 45 7.36 6.22 17.71
N ASP A 46 8.24 6.34 18.70
CA ASP A 46 9.55 5.70 18.74
C ASP A 46 9.79 5.09 20.13
N ASN A 47 9.70 3.76 20.20
CA ASN A 47 10.12 2.96 21.37
C ASN A 47 9.62 3.52 22.72
N GLY A 48 8.32 3.79 22.81
CA GLY A 48 7.65 4.27 24.02
C GLY A 48 7.52 5.78 24.14
N SER A 49 7.94 6.55 23.12
CA SER A 49 7.85 8.02 23.13
C SER A 49 7.14 8.55 21.89
N TRP A 50 6.23 9.50 22.10
CA TRP A 50 5.56 10.23 21.03
C TRP A 50 6.25 11.56 20.73
N SER A 51 6.26 11.94 19.45
CA SER A 51 6.71 13.24 18.97
C SER A 51 5.82 13.72 17.83
N LEU A 52 5.62 15.03 17.71
CA LEU A 52 4.90 15.60 16.59
C LEU A 52 5.76 15.50 15.32
N TYR A 53 5.27 14.79 14.31
CA TYR A 53 5.94 14.68 13.03
C TYR A 53 5.43 15.73 12.06
N PHE A 54 4.11 15.88 11.93
CA PHE A 54 3.45 16.84 11.04
C PHE A 54 2.43 17.64 11.85
N ASP A 55 2.53 18.96 11.80
CA ASP A 55 1.58 19.90 12.40
C ASP A 55 0.65 20.42 11.30
N GLY A 56 -0.60 19.95 11.26
CA GLY A 56 -1.55 20.31 10.22
C GLY A 56 -1.98 21.76 10.28
N SER A 57 -2.07 22.29 11.50
CA SER A 57 -2.49 23.66 11.76
C SER A 57 -1.50 24.68 11.18
N ASP A 58 -0.20 24.38 11.22
CA ASP A 58 0.86 25.21 10.64
C ASP A 58 0.78 25.31 9.10
N VAL A 59 0.18 24.32 8.44
CA VAL A 59 0.06 24.24 6.98
C VAL A 59 -1.38 24.40 6.48
N GLY A 60 -2.29 24.85 7.35
CA GLY A 60 -3.61 25.32 7.00
C GLY A 60 -4.75 24.31 7.10
N LEU A 61 -4.51 23.11 7.65
CA LEU A 61 -5.58 22.18 8.04
C LEU A 61 -6.18 22.69 9.35
N THR A 62 -7.22 23.50 9.27
CA THR A 62 -7.79 24.23 10.42
C THR A 62 -9.32 24.17 10.49
N GLY A 63 -9.98 23.67 9.44
CA GLY A 63 -11.40 23.42 9.38
C GLY A 63 -11.79 22.11 10.08
N GLY A 64 -13.00 22.04 10.61
CA GLY A 64 -13.50 20.84 11.31
C GLY A 64 -13.80 19.63 10.42
N ALA A 65 -13.48 19.70 9.12
CA ALA A 65 -13.52 18.58 8.17
C ALA A 65 -12.13 18.31 7.57
N GLU A 66 -11.09 19.02 8.04
CA GLU A 66 -9.71 18.93 7.54
C GLU A 66 -8.83 18.06 8.46
N ASN A 67 -9.47 17.14 9.19
CA ASN A 67 -8.81 16.12 10.00
C ASN A 67 -8.14 15.09 9.09
N VAL A 68 -6.98 14.57 9.47
CA VAL A 68 -6.20 13.62 8.67
C VAL A 68 -6.83 12.24 8.77
N ASP A 69 -7.49 11.83 7.69
CA ASP A 69 -8.23 10.57 7.57
C ASP A 69 -7.35 9.46 6.98
N ALA A 70 -6.46 9.82 6.04
CA ALA A 70 -5.44 8.92 5.52
C ALA A 70 -4.15 9.70 5.26
N PHE A 71 -3.00 9.06 5.46
CA PHE A 71 -1.73 9.66 5.06
C PHE A 71 -0.72 8.60 4.62
N GLU A 72 0.27 9.04 3.85
CA GLU A 72 1.42 8.22 3.47
C GLU A 72 2.69 9.07 3.43
N ILE A 73 3.82 8.48 3.83
CA ILE A 73 5.13 9.16 3.82
C ILE A 73 5.98 8.60 2.68
N LEU A 74 6.09 9.38 1.59
CA LEU A 74 6.81 8.96 0.41
C LEU A 74 8.32 8.83 0.67
N THR A 75 8.98 8.02 -0.14
CA THR A 75 10.44 7.81 -0.07
C THR A 75 11.29 9.08 -0.27
N ASP A 76 10.73 10.13 -0.87
CA ASP A 76 11.39 11.43 -0.99
C ASP A 76 11.15 12.35 0.21
N GLY A 77 10.47 11.82 1.25
CA GLY A 77 10.18 12.46 2.51
C GLY A 77 8.94 13.35 2.49
N SER A 78 8.24 13.52 1.36
CA SER A 78 6.99 14.27 1.33
C SER A 78 5.81 13.47 1.90
N VAL A 79 4.81 14.18 2.41
CA VAL A 79 3.64 13.59 3.06
C VAL A 79 2.44 13.73 2.13
N LEU A 80 1.72 12.64 1.92
CA LEU A 80 0.39 12.62 1.34
C LEU A 80 -0.64 12.66 2.45
N VAL A 81 -1.70 13.44 2.27
CA VAL A 81 -2.80 13.58 3.23
C VAL A 81 -4.13 13.56 2.48
N SER A 82 -5.03 12.69 2.91
CA SER A 82 -6.48 12.79 2.69
C SER A 82 -7.13 13.30 3.97
N THR A 83 -8.27 13.96 3.83
CA THR A 83 -9.01 14.51 4.97
C THR A 83 -10.43 14.01 5.02
N VAL A 84 -11.02 13.99 6.22
CA VAL A 84 -12.39 13.46 6.48
C VAL A 84 -13.46 14.11 5.59
N GLY A 85 -13.23 15.36 5.21
CA GLY A 85 -14.03 16.10 4.23
C GLY A 85 -13.14 16.88 3.28
N ALA A 86 -13.72 17.82 2.54
CA ALA A 86 -12.95 18.68 1.66
C ALA A 86 -11.95 19.58 2.42
N ALA A 87 -10.71 19.65 1.92
CA ALA A 87 -9.64 20.48 2.43
C ALA A 87 -9.38 21.72 1.56
N SER A 88 -9.07 22.84 2.22
CA SER A 88 -8.73 24.13 1.62
C SER A 88 -7.45 24.69 2.24
N VAL A 89 -6.32 24.17 1.80
CA VAL A 89 -4.99 24.56 2.26
C VAL A 89 -4.38 25.70 1.40
N PRO A 90 -3.28 26.35 1.82
CA PRO A 90 -2.64 27.39 1.02
C PRO A 90 -2.22 26.91 -0.37
N GLY A 91 -2.91 27.40 -1.40
CA GLY A 91 -2.58 27.18 -2.81
C GLY A 91 -3.14 25.89 -3.43
N ALA A 92 -3.90 25.09 -2.68
CA ALA A 92 -4.55 23.89 -3.18
C ALA A 92 -5.88 23.62 -2.46
N SER A 93 -6.77 22.87 -3.09
CA SER A 93 -7.98 22.34 -2.48
C SER A 93 -8.17 20.91 -2.93
N ALA A 94 -8.84 20.12 -2.11
CA ALA A 94 -9.13 18.70 -2.32
C ALA A 94 -10.50 18.37 -1.74
N ASN A 95 -11.14 17.35 -2.29
CA ASN A 95 -12.27 16.67 -1.67
C ASN A 95 -11.77 15.50 -0.79
N ASP A 96 -12.68 14.78 -0.14
CA ASP A 96 -12.40 13.65 0.75
C ASP A 96 -11.88 12.39 0.06
N GLN A 97 -12.01 12.30 -1.27
CA GLN A 97 -11.44 11.22 -2.07
C GLN A 97 -10.05 11.52 -2.67
N ASP A 98 -9.48 12.69 -2.35
CA ASP A 98 -8.26 13.19 -2.96
C ASP A 98 -7.07 13.08 -1.99
N PHE A 99 -5.87 12.84 -2.53
CA PHE A 99 -4.64 13.03 -1.76
C PHE A 99 -4.00 14.37 -2.13
N LEU A 100 -3.78 15.21 -1.12
CA LEU A 100 -2.89 16.35 -1.20
C LEU A 100 -1.47 15.93 -0.83
N ARG A 101 -0.49 16.44 -1.56
CA ARG A 101 0.93 16.26 -1.26
C ARG A 101 1.53 17.53 -0.69
N CYS A 102 2.15 17.39 0.47
CA CYS A 102 2.88 18.42 1.19
C CYS A 102 4.39 18.17 1.03
N VAL A 103 5.08 19.06 0.32
CA VAL A 103 6.54 18.99 0.13
C VAL A 103 7.19 20.09 0.96
N GLY A 104 7.99 19.72 1.98
CA GLY A 104 8.58 20.70 2.88
C GLY A 104 9.33 20.11 4.05
N SER A 105 9.25 20.80 5.19
CA SER A 105 9.87 20.40 6.47
C SER A 105 8.80 20.16 7.52
N PHE A 106 8.97 19.08 8.28
CA PHE A 106 7.97 18.58 9.23
C PHE A 106 8.50 18.62 10.67
N GLY A 107 7.59 18.85 11.62
CA GLY A 107 7.82 18.88 13.06
C GLY A 107 6.85 19.85 13.73
N THR A 108 7.22 20.44 14.86
CA THR A 108 6.41 21.46 15.56
C THR A 108 6.38 22.84 14.90
N ALA A 109 6.99 22.97 13.73
CA ALA A 109 7.00 24.18 12.92
C ALA A 109 6.88 23.74 11.45
N THR A 110 5.80 23.01 11.14
CA THR A 110 5.64 22.37 9.84
C THR A 110 5.46 23.44 8.76
N SER A 111 6.08 23.24 7.60
CA SER A 111 5.97 24.18 6.49
C SER A 111 6.17 23.44 5.18
N CYS A 112 5.22 23.60 4.26
CA CYS A 112 5.30 22.96 2.96
C CYS A 112 4.56 23.72 1.87
N THR A 113 4.76 23.25 0.63
CA THR A 113 3.95 23.62 -0.52
C THR A 113 3.01 22.46 -0.85
N TRP A 114 1.74 22.78 -1.03
CA TRP A 114 0.69 21.82 -1.36
C TRP A 114 0.51 21.66 -2.87
N SER A 115 0.17 20.43 -3.29
CA SER A 115 -0.28 20.10 -4.64
C SER A 115 -1.19 18.88 -4.61
N VAL A 116 -2.20 18.80 -5.48
CA VAL A 116 -2.98 17.57 -5.66
C VAL A 116 -2.10 16.45 -6.19
N TYR A 117 -2.20 15.28 -5.57
CA TYR A 117 -1.44 14.07 -5.92
C TYR A 117 -2.36 12.95 -6.41
N LEU A 118 -3.51 12.78 -5.78
CA LEU A 118 -4.62 11.97 -6.30
C LEU A 118 -5.84 12.87 -6.46
N GLU A 119 -6.42 12.86 -7.65
CA GLU A 119 -7.80 13.29 -7.88
C GLU A 119 -8.68 12.03 -7.93
N GLY A 120 -9.45 11.75 -6.89
CA GLY A 120 -10.21 10.52 -6.73
C GLY A 120 -11.27 10.34 -7.80
N ALA A 121 -11.89 11.45 -8.23
CA ALA A 121 -12.91 11.43 -9.28
C ALA A 121 -12.37 10.90 -10.62
N ASP A 122 -11.08 11.11 -10.91
CA ASP A 122 -10.46 10.61 -12.14
C ASP A 122 -10.22 9.09 -12.12
N ILE A 123 -10.16 8.48 -10.93
CA ILE A 123 -10.02 7.02 -10.75
C ILE A 123 -11.35 6.33 -10.38
N GLY A 124 -12.47 7.07 -10.46
CA GLY A 124 -13.81 6.54 -10.26
C GLY A 124 -14.34 6.66 -8.83
N LEU A 125 -13.64 7.33 -7.92
CA LEU A 125 -14.16 7.67 -6.58
C LEU A 125 -14.90 9.00 -6.67
N GLY A 126 -16.22 8.98 -6.74
CA GLY A 126 -17.03 10.12 -7.17
C GLY A 126 -17.95 10.72 -6.12
N ASP A 127 -18.19 10.04 -5.00
CA ASP A 127 -19.08 10.51 -3.94
C ASP A 127 -18.46 10.43 -2.54
N PHE A 128 -19.12 11.06 -1.57
CA PHE A 128 -18.66 11.15 -0.17
C PHE A 128 -18.70 9.81 0.58
N SER A 129 -19.34 8.77 0.03
CA SER A 129 -19.20 7.41 0.55
C SER A 129 -17.92 6.75 0.05
N GLU A 130 -17.35 7.19 -1.06
CA GLU A 130 -16.11 6.65 -1.64
C GLU A 130 -14.85 7.41 -1.18
N GLY A 131 -14.93 8.11 -0.03
CA GLY A 131 -13.81 8.81 0.60
C GLY A 131 -12.64 7.87 0.90
N VAL A 132 -11.42 8.37 0.83
CA VAL A 132 -10.21 7.55 1.00
C VAL A 132 -9.82 7.48 2.49
N ASP A 133 -9.98 6.30 3.07
CA ASP A 133 -9.69 6.01 4.49
C ASP A 133 -8.32 5.33 4.68
N GLY A 134 -7.65 4.97 3.59
CA GLY A 134 -6.30 4.45 3.64
C GLY A 134 -5.66 4.39 2.27
N GLY A 135 -4.37 4.68 2.22
CA GLY A 135 -3.61 4.70 0.98
C GLY A 135 -2.15 4.32 1.21
N ASP A 136 -1.61 3.49 0.31
CA ASP A 136 -0.17 3.19 0.31
C ASP A 136 0.37 3.04 -1.12
N LEU A 137 1.63 3.44 -1.33
CA LEU A 137 2.30 3.44 -2.63
C LEU A 137 3.45 2.45 -2.66
N SER A 138 3.28 1.39 -3.45
CA SER A 138 4.31 0.38 -3.64
C SER A 138 4.54 0.06 -5.10
N ARG A 139 5.80 0.16 -5.55
CA ARG A 139 6.26 -0.22 -6.90
C ARG A 139 5.47 0.40 -8.05
N GLY A 140 4.99 1.63 -7.87
CA GLY A 140 4.22 2.37 -8.89
C GLY A 140 2.73 2.00 -8.92
N ASN A 141 2.25 1.22 -7.97
CA ASN A 141 0.83 0.99 -7.73
C ASN A 141 0.39 1.76 -6.48
N LEU A 142 -0.86 2.20 -6.50
CA LEU A 142 -1.53 2.83 -5.36
C LEU A 142 -2.56 1.86 -4.81
N TYR A 143 -2.48 1.54 -3.53
CA TYR A 143 -3.37 0.65 -2.81
C TYR A 143 -4.31 1.51 -1.97
N LEU A 144 -5.62 1.27 -2.07
CA LEU A 144 -6.63 2.12 -1.47
C LEU A 144 -7.69 1.28 -0.77
N THR A 145 -8.21 1.82 0.32
CA THR A 145 -9.49 1.47 0.94
C THR A 145 -10.33 2.72 1.03
N THR A 146 -11.65 2.54 1.12
CA THR A 146 -12.60 3.65 1.16
C THR A 146 -13.55 3.51 2.34
N ARG A 147 -14.13 4.64 2.77
CA ARG A 147 -15.13 4.69 3.84
C ARG A 147 -16.38 3.87 3.59
N GLY A 148 -16.74 3.79 2.33
CA GLY A 148 -17.95 3.19 1.83
C GLY A 148 -17.63 2.21 0.71
N VAL A 149 -18.69 1.66 0.13
CA VAL A 149 -18.60 0.82 -1.07
C VAL A 149 -17.99 1.64 -2.20
N PHE A 150 -16.93 1.14 -2.84
CA PHE A 150 -16.33 1.77 -4.01
C PHE A 150 -16.77 1.09 -5.30
N ASP A 151 -16.90 1.87 -6.38
CA ASP A 151 -17.06 1.36 -7.75
C ASP A 151 -16.23 2.16 -8.76
N THR A 152 -15.06 1.62 -9.14
CA THR A 152 -14.18 2.19 -10.18
C THR A 152 -14.73 2.04 -11.61
N GLY A 153 -15.93 1.47 -11.77
CA GLY A 153 -16.56 1.08 -13.02
C GLY A 153 -16.07 -0.25 -13.59
N SER A 154 -14.93 -0.76 -13.12
CA SER A 154 -14.37 -2.06 -13.54
C SER A 154 -14.09 -3.02 -12.37
N LEU A 155 -14.03 -2.49 -11.16
CA LEU A 155 -13.88 -3.20 -9.90
C LEU A 155 -14.69 -2.45 -8.84
N ALA A 156 -15.46 -3.20 -8.06
CA ALA A 156 -16.20 -2.70 -6.92
C ALA A 156 -15.93 -3.60 -5.71
N GLY A 157 -16.07 -3.04 -4.51
CA GLY A 157 -15.83 -3.72 -3.24
C GLY A 157 -16.47 -2.99 -2.07
N GLU A 158 -16.45 -3.62 -0.91
CA GLU A 158 -17.02 -3.11 0.33
C GLU A 158 -15.98 -2.24 1.09
N PRO A 159 -16.39 -1.47 2.12
CA PRO A 159 -15.50 -0.56 2.86
C PRO A 159 -14.31 -1.24 3.55
N GLU A 160 -14.43 -2.55 3.80
CA GLU A 160 -13.39 -3.36 4.42
C GLU A 160 -12.36 -3.92 3.42
N ASP A 161 -12.50 -3.64 2.12
CA ASP A 161 -11.67 -4.18 1.06
C ASP A 161 -10.54 -3.22 0.64
N VAL A 162 -9.41 -3.79 0.20
CA VAL A 162 -8.32 -3.02 -0.42
C VAL A 162 -8.27 -3.34 -1.90
N PHE A 163 -8.28 -2.31 -2.74
CA PHE A 163 -8.05 -2.42 -4.18
C PHE A 163 -6.75 -1.74 -4.61
N VAL A 164 -6.26 -2.11 -5.79
CA VAL A 164 -5.06 -1.58 -6.41
C VAL A 164 -5.43 -0.77 -7.63
N CYS A 165 -5.01 0.50 -7.65
CA CYS A 165 -4.84 1.28 -8.86
C CYS A 165 -3.47 0.95 -9.48
N GLU A 166 -3.48 0.15 -10.54
CA GLU A 166 -2.27 -0.39 -11.17
C GLU A 166 -1.57 0.66 -12.04
N ALA A 167 -0.24 0.74 -11.96
CA ALA A 167 0.58 1.73 -12.67
C ALA A 167 -0.01 3.16 -12.54
N PHE A 168 -0.17 3.58 -11.29
CA PHE A 168 -0.77 4.85 -10.91
C PHE A 168 0.00 6.04 -11.48
N THR A 169 -0.74 6.99 -12.04
CA THR A 169 -0.24 8.28 -12.50
C THR A 169 -0.78 9.39 -11.58
N PRO A 170 0.08 10.07 -10.79
CA PRO A 170 -0.36 11.12 -9.88
C PRO A 170 -0.56 12.49 -10.56
N GLY A 171 -1.34 13.35 -9.91
CA GLY A 171 -1.57 14.76 -10.27
C GLY A 171 -3.05 15.13 -10.35
N THR A 172 -3.36 16.28 -10.95
CA THR A 172 -4.76 16.76 -11.16
C THR A 172 -5.48 16.07 -12.34
N SER A 173 -4.91 14.97 -12.81
CA SER A 173 -5.40 14.16 -13.93
C SER A 173 -4.96 12.73 -13.65
N SER A 174 -5.42 12.24 -12.49
CA SER A 174 -5.00 10.94 -11.97
C SER A 174 -5.47 9.81 -12.87
N ALA A 175 -4.71 8.73 -12.94
CA ALA A 175 -5.09 7.60 -13.77
C ALA A 175 -4.50 6.28 -13.27
N CYS A 176 -5.25 5.21 -13.52
CA CYS A 176 -4.82 3.83 -13.34
C CYS A 176 -4.80 3.14 -14.70
N SER A 177 -3.82 2.26 -14.93
CA SER A 177 -3.78 1.40 -16.12
C SER A 177 -4.73 0.20 -16.01
N GLY A 178 -5.15 -0.13 -14.79
CA GLY A 178 -6.06 -1.21 -14.45
C GLY A 178 -6.40 -1.19 -12.97
N TYR A 179 -7.35 -2.04 -12.57
CA TYR A 179 -7.74 -2.22 -11.17
C TYR A 179 -7.73 -3.71 -10.82
N SER A 180 -7.26 -4.03 -9.61
CA SER A 180 -7.32 -5.39 -9.06
C SER A 180 -7.66 -5.38 -7.56
N ALA A 181 -8.36 -6.41 -7.09
CA ALA A 181 -8.57 -6.61 -5.66
C ALA A 181 -7.26 -7.08 -5.01
N TYR A 182 -6.93 -6.53 -3.84
CA TYR A 182 -5.74 -6.89 -3.06
C TYR A 182 -6.08 -7.62 -1.77
N PHE A 183 -7.09 -7.14 -1.06
CA PHE A 183 -7.55 -7.68 0.22
C PHE A 183 -9.08 -7.64 0.25
N ASP A 184 -9.68 -8.72 0.74
CA ASP A 184 -11.12 -8.86 0.93
C ASP A 184 -11.37 -8.94 2.45
N GLY A 185 -11.80 -7.83 3.04
CA GLY A 185 -11.97 -7.74 4.49
C GLY A 185 -13.13 -8.59 4.98
N SER A 186 -14.15 -8.73 4.13
CA SER A 186 -15.35 -9.52 4.38
C SER A 186 -14.99 -11.00 4.59
N VAL A 187 -14.10 -11.53 3.74
CA VAL A 187 -13.55 -12.90 3.86
C VAL A 187 -12.75 -13.06 5.15
N GLU A 188 -12.01 -12.04 5.55
CA GLU A 188 -11.24 -12.04 6.80
C GLU A 188 -12.12 -11.83 8.03
N GLY A 189 -13.43 -11.63 7.86
CA GLY A 189 -14.39 -11.38 8.93
C GLY A 189 -14.18 -10.02 9.60
N ILE A 190 -13.66 -9.05 8.84
CA ILE A 190 -13.78 -7.63 9.14
C ILE A 190 -15.17 -7.21 8.69
N THR A 191 -15.88 -6.46 9.53
CA THR A 191 -17.29 -6.09 9.29
C THR A 191 -17.49 -4.59 9.31
N ASP A 192 -16.40 -3.82 9.30
CA ASP A 192 -16.37 -2.37 9.36
C ASP A 192 -15.25 -1.83 8.47
N SER A 193 -15.24 -0.52 8.19
CA SER A 193 -14.23 0.12 7.33
C SER A 193 -12.80 -0.10 7.84
N LEU A 194 -11.85 -0.03 6.91
CA LEU A 194 -10.43 0.02 7.25
C LEU A 194 -9.98 1.47 7.39
N ASP A 195 -9.41 1.82 8.54
CA ASP A 195 -8.91 3.17 8.85
C ASP A 195 -7.38 3.23 8.67
N GLY A 196 -6.87 2.56 7.65
CA GLY A 196 -5.45 2.60 7.35
C GLY A 196 -4.88 1.34 6.77
N ILE A 197 -3.99 1.55 5.81
CA ILE A 197 -3.23 0.51 5.12
C ILE A 197 -1.76 0.90 5.19
N SER A 198 -0.91 -0.06 5.57
CA SER A 198 0.53 0.07 5.42
C SER A 198 1.12 -1.22 4.87
N LEU A 199 1.71 -1.16 3.67
CA LEU A 199 2.48 -2.23 3.07
C LEU A 199 3.95 -2.00 3.41
N ARG A 200 4.59 -3.01 4.00
CA ARG A 200 6.02 -2.90 4.32
C ARG A 200 6.89 -3.05 3.07
N PRO A 201 7.75 -2.08 2.73
CA PRO A 201 8.80 -2.32 1.75
C PRO A 201 9.87 -3.26 2.33
N GLU A 202 10.43 -4.10 1.47
CA GLU A 202 11.50 -5.04 1.79
C GLU A 202 12.67 -4.35 2.48
N SER A 203 13.01 -4.82 3.68
CA SER A 203 14.41 -4.78 4.09
C SER A 203 15.16 -5.82 3.27
N LEU A 204 16.31 -5.42 2.68
CA LEU A 204 17.28 -6.25 1.95
C LEU A 204 17.79 -7.50 2.71
N VAL A 205 17.22 -7.80 3.87
CA VAL A 205 17.39 -9.05 4.62
C VAL A 205 16.02 -9.50 5.16
N GLY A 206 15.27 -10.24 4.35
CA GLY A 206 14.32 -11.26 4.82
C GLY A 206 13.21 -10.82 5.78
N VAL A 207 12.58 -9.66 5.60
CA VAL A 207 11.35 -9.29 6.34
C VAL A 207 10.15 -9.30 5.39
N LEU A 208 9.12 -10.04 5.82
CA LEU A 208 7.78 -10.23 5.26
C LEU A 208 7.13 -8.96 4.70
N PHE A 209 6.44 -9.12 3.56
CA PHE A 209 5.23 -8.37 3.28
C PHE A 209 4.19 -8.73 4.35
N GLY A 210 3.78 -7.75 5.13
CA GLY A 210 2.55 -7.80 5.92
C GLY A 210 1.74 -6.57 5.53
N LEU A 211 0.51 -6.79 5.09
CA LEU A 211 -0.51 -5.76 5.11
C LEU A 211 -0.86 -5.54 6.59
N SER A 212 -0.61 -4.33 7.10
CA SER A 212 -1.13 -3.92 8.39
C SER A 212 -2.40 -3.13 8.14
N VAL A 213 -3.52 -3.63 8.64
CA VAL A 213 -4.82 -2.93 8.67
C VAL A 213 -5.20 -2.59 10.11
N VAL A 214 -5.90 -1.48 10.27
CA VAL A 214 -6.55 -1.02 11.50
C VAL A 214 -8.03 -0.78 11.16
N ASN A 215 -8.94 -0.99 12.11
CA ASN A 215 -10.35 -0.66 11.99
C ASN A 215 -10.78 0.25 13.16
N SER A 216 -12.02 0.73 13.10
CA SER A 216 -12.57 1.76 14.00
C SER A 216 -12.89 1.25 15.39
N GLN A 217 -12.55 -0.02 15.65
CA GLN A 217 -12.62 -0.67 16.94
C GLN A 217 -11.23 -0.90 17.55
N GLY A 218 -10.16 -0.45 16.89
CA GLY A 218 -8.77 -0.61 17.34
C GLY A 218 -8.23 -2.05 17.21
N ASP A 219 -8.87 -2.92 16.41
CA ASP A 219 -8.39 -4.29 16.15
C ASP A 219 -7.19 -4.28 15.17
N ALA A 220 -6.03 -3.84 15.67
CA ALA A 220 -4.80 -3.84 14.88
C ALA A 220 -4.19 -5.25 14.76
N LEU A 221 -3.92 -5.65 13.51
CA LEU A 221 -3.25 -6.84 12.99
C LEU A 221 -4.11 -8.10 12.77
N LYS A 222 -4.76 -8.19 11.60
CA LYS A 222 -4.81 -9.46 10.86
C LYS A 222 -3.67 -9.45 9.83
N THR A 223 -2.64 -10.26 10.06
CA THR A 223 -1.65 -10.53 9.00
C THR A 223 -2.32 -11.37 7.93
N HIS A 224 -2.80 -10.72 6.89
CA HIS A 224 -3.28 -11.36 5.67
C HIS A 224 -2.17 -12.23 5.05
N VAL A 225 -2.56 -13.20 4.22
CA VAL A 225 -1.64 -14.02 3.46
C VAL A 225 -0.84 -13.17 2.47
N GLY A 226 0.27 -12.56 2.89
CA GLY A 226 1.19 -11.93 1.95
C GLY A 226 1.93 -13.03 1.19
N ALA A 227 1.91 -13.03 -0.15
CA ALA A 227 2.70 -13.96 -0.95
C ALA A 227 3.53 -13.22 -2.00
N GLU A 228 4.84 -13.47 -2.01
CA GLU A 228 5.77 -12.93 -2.99
C GLU A 228 6.34 -14.06 -3.85
N MET A 229 6.33 -13.87 -5.17
CA MET A 229 7.13 -14.65 -6.10
C MET A 229 8.53 -14.05 -6.24
N LEU A 230 9.54 -14.84 -5.85
CA LEU A 230 10.95 -14.56 -6.05
C LEU A 230 11.47 -15.34 -7.27
N LEU A 231 12.26 -14.65 -8.09
CA LEU A 231 12.87 -15.21 -9.29
C LEU A 231 14.39 -15.23 -9.15
N ASP A 232 15.00 -16.41 -9.18
CA ASP A 232 16.45 -16.50 -9.33
C ASP A 232 16.79 -16.40 -10.82
N ALA A 233 17.14 -15.19 -11.24
CA ALA A 233 17.46 -14.84 -12.62
C ALA A 233 18.79 -15.45 -13.09
N GLY A 234 18.82 -16.77 -13.22
CA GLY A 234 19.77 -17.46 -14.11
C GLY A 234 19.59 -17.00 -15.56
N PRO A 235 20.47 -17.39 -16.49
CA PRO A 235 20.33 -17.02 -17.90
C PRO A 235 18.98 -17.52 -18.46
N MET A 236 18.04 -16.59 -18.69
CA MET A 236 16.69 -16.81 -19.21
C MET A 236 16.71 -17.15 -20.71
N LYS A 237 17.36 -18.26 -21.06
CA LYS A 237 17.46 -18.78 -22.42
C LYS A 237 16.46 -19.92 -22.61
N PRO A 238 15.91 -20.09 -23.84
CA PRO A 238 15.07 -21.25 -24.14
C PRO A 238 15.75 -22.56 -23.75
N GLY A 239 15.01 -23.44 -23.06
CA GLY A 239 15.48 -24.74 -22.61
C GLY A 239 16.35 -24.73 -21.34
N SER A 240 16.57 -23.58 -20.71
CA SER A 240 17.24 -23.50 -19.40
C SER A 240 16.22 -23.50 -18.26
N PRO A 241 16.46 -24.20 -17.14
CA PRO A 241 15.58 -24.16 -15.99
C PRO A 241 15.64 -22.78 -15.32
N VAL A 242 14.47 -22.23 -15.00
CA VAL A 242 14.24 -21.02 -14.22
C VAL A 242 13.70 -21.46 -12.87
N ALA A 243 14.35 -21.02 -11.79
CA ALA A 243 13.91 -21.31 -10.42
C ALA A 243 12.99 -20.20 -9.92
N PHE A 244 11.85 -20.62 -9.37
CA PHE A 244 10.85 -19.79 -8.72
C PHE A 244 10.75 -20.21 -7.26
N SER A 245 10.70 -19.24 -6.37
CA SER A 245 10.37 -19.49 -4.97
C SER A 245 9.29 -18.54 -4.50
N ALA A 246 8.47 -19.01 -3.57
CA ALA A 246 7.42 -18.26 -2.93
C ALA A 246 7.81 -17.99 -1.48
N LYS A 247 7.66 -16.75 -1.03
CA LYS A 247 7.61 -16.43 0.40
C LYS A 247 6.20 -16.04 0.74
N ALA A 248 5.62 -16.71 1.73
CA ALA A 248 4.29 -16.34 2.19
C ALA A 248 4.11 -16.49 3.70
N VAL A 249 3.21 -15.70 4.28
CA VAL A 249 2.86 -15.78 5.70
C VAL A 249 1.37 -15.75 5.93
N ALA A 250 0.87 -16.78 6.60
CA ALA A 250 -0.51 -16.92 7.03
C ALA A 250 -0.58 -17.75 8.32
N ALA A 251 -1.71 -17.70 9.01
CA ALA A 251 -2.09 -18.76 9.94
C ALA A 251 -2.43 -20.05 9.16
N GLY A 252 -2.02 -21.22 9.67
CA GLY A 252 -2.36 -22.51 9.08
C GLY A 252 -1.35 -23.07 8.08
N ASN A 253 -1.76 -24.11 7.34
CA ASN A 253 -0.93 -24.79 6.35
C ASN A 253 -1.08 -24.14 4.98
N LEU A 254 0.03 -23.68 4.41
CA LEU A 254 0.04 -23.04 3.10
C LEU A 254 0.16 -24.04 1.94
N THR A 255 -0.62 -23.79 0.90
CA THR A 255 -0.58 -24.45 -0.41
C THR A 255 -0.14 -23.45 -1.46
N TYR A 256 0.67 -23.91 -2.41
CA TYR A 256 1.29 -23.06 -3.43
C TYR A 256 1.03 -23.68 -4.79
N THR A 257 0.45 -22.90 -5.70
CA THR A 257 0.20 -23.30 -7.09
C THR A 257 0.74 -22.24 -8.04
N TRP A 258 1.28 -22.67 -9.17
CA TRP A 258 1.93 -21.82 -10.15
C TRP A 258 1.30 -22.04 -11.51
N ASP A 259 1.00 -20.96 -12.22
CA ASP A 259 0.75 -20.92 -13.67
C ASP A 259 1.92 -20.19 -14.33
N PHE A 260 2.63 -20.85 -15.23
CA PHE A 260 3.80 -20.27 -15.88
C PHE A 260 3.47 -19.45 -17.14
N GLY A 261 2.19 -19.35 -17.53
CA GLY A 261 1.76 -18.55 -18.69
C GLY A 261 2.06 -19.21 -20.05
N ASP A 262 2.64 -20.41 -20.07
CA ASP A 262 2.87 -21.23 -21.26
C ASP A 262 1.92 -22.45 -21.35
N GLY A 263 0.91 -22.49 -20.47
CA GLY A 263 -0.05 -23.59 -20.35
C GLY A 263 0.41 -24.73 -19.42
N SER A 264 1.59 -24.61 -18.81
CA SER A 264 2.05 -25.53 -17.77
C SER A 264 1.84 -24.96 -16.36
N ALA A 265 1.81 -25.85 -15.38
CA ALA A 265 1.57 -25.51 -13.98
C ALA A 265 2.57 -26.20 -13.04
N GLY A 266 2.73 -25.63 -11.85
CA GLY A 266 3.61 -26.14 -10.80
C GLY A 266 2.98 -26.09 -9.41
N SER A 267 3.64 -26.70 -8.42
CA SER A 267 3.20 -26.68 -7.02
C SER A 267 4.37 -26.72 -6.05
N GLY A 268 4.17 -26.16 -4.86
CA GLY A 268 5.19 -26.10 -3.80
C GLY A 268 5.81 -24.71 -3.67
N ALA A 269 6.40 -24.43 -2.50
CA ALA A 269 7.00 -23.13 -2.22
C ALA A 269 8.25 -22.86 -3.07
N GLU A 270 8.92 -23.90 -3.57
CA GLU A 270 10.02 -23.79 -4.53
C GLU A 270 9.71 -24.69 -5.73
N VAL A 271 9.87 -24.17 -6.94
CA VAL A 271 9.63 -24.91 -8.18
C VAL A 271 10.61 -24.47 -9.25
N GLN A 272 10.95 -25.39 -10.17
CA GLN A 272 11.72 -25.05 -11.37
C GLN A 272 10.86 -25.29 -12.60
N HIS A 273 10.91 -24.37 -13.55
CA HIS A 273 10.22 -24.51 -14.83
C HIS A 273 11.17 -24.23 -16.01
N THR A 274 10.91 -24.84 -17.15
CA THR A 274 11.73 -24.69 -18.37
C THR A 274 10.87 -24.28 -19.55
N TYR A 275 11.01 -23.02 -19.96
CA TYR A 275 10.36 -22.49 -21.17
C TYR A 275 11.11 -22.96 -22.42
N ARG A 276 10.37 -23.56 -23.38
CA ARG A 276 10.95 -24.09 -24.62
C ARG A 276 11.11 -23.04 -25.71
N ASP A 277 10.18 -22.10 -25.75
CA ASP A 277 10.10 -21.09 -26.78
C ASP A 277 10.56 -19.72 -26.26
N ILE A 278 10.98 -18.87 -27.19
CA ILE A 278 11.29 -17.46 -26.90
C ILE A 278 9.96 -16.73 -26.74
N GLY A 279 9.85 -15.88 -25.72
CA GLY A 279 8.61 -15.13 -25.50
C GLY A 279 8.56 -14.38 -24.17
N THR A 280 7.47 -13.66 -24.02
CA THR A 280 7.03 -13.04 -22.77
C THR A 280 6.01 -13.97 -22.11
N TYR A 281 6.22 -14.30 -20.85
CA TYR A 281 5.33 -15.17 -20.08
C TYR A 281 4.88 -14.45 -18.81
N THR A 282 3.58 -14.45 -18.55
CA THR A 282 3.00 -13.96 -17.30
C THR A 282 2.89 -15.13 -16.34
N VAL A 283 3.68 -15.11 -15.27
CA VAL A 283 3.69 -16.13 -14.22
C VAL A 283 2.75 -15.68 -13.11
N VAL A 284 1.89 -16.58 -12.65
CA VAL A 284 0.95 -16.35 -11.56
C VAL A 284 1.21 -17.38 -10.46
N LEU A 285 1.65 -16.91 -9.30
CA LEU A 285 1.67 -17.69 -8.06
C LEU A 285 0.32 -17.50 -7.37
N THR A 286 -0.31 -18.58 -6.93
CA THR A 286 -1.45 -18.55 -6.00
C THR A 286 -1.07 -19.26 -4.71
N VAL A 287 -1.20 -18.59 -3.57
CA VAL A 287 -0.94 -19.15 -2.23
C VAL A 287 -2.23 -19.18 -1.45
N SER A 288 -2.54 -20.31 -0.79
CA SER A 288 -3.77 -20.47 0.00
C SER A 288 -3.52 -21.21 1.32
N ASN A 289 -4.17 -20.77 2.39
CA ASN A 289 -4.18 -21.45 3.71
C ASN A 289 -5.35 -22.46 3.85
N GLY A 290 -6.19 -22.61 2.82
CA GLY A 290 -7.42 -23.42 2.82
C GLY A 290 -8.70 -22.66 3.15
N GLU A 291 -8.58 -21.42 3.62
CA GLU A 291 -9.68 -20.48 3.87
C GLU A 291 -9.63 -19.34 2.83
N ASP A 292 -8.43 -18.77 2.62
CA ASP A 292 -8.14 -17.65 1.74
C ASP A 292 -7.15 -18.03 0.64
N SER A 293 -7.08 -17.21 -0.41
CA SER A 293 -6.03 -17.32 -1.42
C SER A 293 -5.62 -15.97 -2.00
N VAL A 294 -4.32 -15.74 -2.13
CA VAL A 294 -3.75 -14.57 -2.79
C VAL A 294 -3.03 -14.93 -4.06
N LYS A 295 -2.90 -13.96 -4.97
CA LYS A 295 -2.16 -14.11 -6.22
C LYS A 295 -1.02 -13.12 -6.30
N SER A 296 0.14 -13.58 -6.77
CA SER A 296 1.30 -12.75 -7.11
C SER A 296 1.64 -12.96 -8.57
N VAL A 297 1.81 -11.86 -9.32
CA VAL A 297 2.03 -11.87 -10.76
C VAL A 297 3.41 -11.32 -11.09
N SER A 298 4.13 -11.98 -12.00
CA SER A 298 5.42 -11.51 -12.52
C SER A 298 5.53 -11.81 -14.01
N VAL A 299 6.38 -11.07 -14.71
CA VAL A 299 6.61 -11.24 -16.15
C VAL A 299 8.03 -11.74 -16.38
N VAL A 300 8.16 -12.86 -17.09
CA VAL A 300 9.43 -13.47 -17.48
C VAL A 300 9.68 -13.27 -18.97
N GLN A 301 10.90 -12.88 -19.34
CA GLN A 301 11.34 -12.72 -20.73
C GLN A 301 12.33 -13.82 -21.08
N ILE A 302 11.95 -14.74 -21.96
CA ILE A 302 12.81 -15.84 -22.44
C ILE A 302 13.38 -15.48 -23.80
N GLY A 303 14.70 -15.44 -23.91
CA GLY A 303 15.36 -15.07 -25.15
C GLY A 303 16.85 -15.35 -25.17
N TRP A 304 17.42 -15.37 -26.37
CA TRP A 304 18.87 -15.40 -26.51
C TRP A 304 19.43 -14.02 -26.17
N GLN A 305 20.14 -13.91 -25.06
CA GLN A 305 20.93 -12.70 -24.79
C GLN A 305 22.04 -12.62 -25.85
N THR A 306 21.93 -11.63 -26.76
CA THR A 306 23.00 -11.32 -27.69
C THR A 306 24.09 -10.57 -26.93
N PHE A 307 25.16 -11.27 -26.56
CA PHE A 307 26.43 -10.57 -26.34
C PHE A 307 26.87 -10.06 -27.71
N MET A 308 26.67 -8.76 -27.99
CA MET A 308 27.45 -8.13 -29.06
C MET A 308 28.91 -8.14 -28.61
N PRO A 309 29.83 -8.86 -29.28
CA PRO A 309 31.24 -8.67 -29.00
C PRO A 309 31.60 -7.25 -29.43
N LEU A 310 32.09 -6.44 -28.50
CA LEU A 310 32.75 -5.18 -28.84
C LEU A 310 34.07 -5.52 -29.55
N ILE A 311 34.05 -5.63 -30.88
CA ILE A 311 35.26 -5.70 -31.69
C ILE A 311 35.82 -4.28 -31.78
N ALA A 312 36.75 -3.93 -30.90
CA ALA A 312 37.58 -2.75 -31.08
C ALA A 312 38.61 -3.05 -32.18
N ASN A 313 38.40 -2.50 -33.38
CA ASN A 313 39.41 -2.53 -34.44
C ASN A 313 40.42 -1.41 -34.17
N ARG A 314 41.71 -1.72 -34.04
CA ARG A 314 42.78 -0.72 -34.05
C ARG A 314 43.07 -0.31 -35.50
N PRO A 315 42.96 0.97 -35.88
CA PRO A 315 43.88 1.53 -36.86
C PRO A 315 45.27 1.73 -36.24
#